data_AF-A0A5Q2MZS9-F1
#
_entry.id   AF-A0A5Q2MZS9-F1
#
_cell.length_a   1.000
_cell.length_b   1.000
_cell.length_c   1.000
_cell.angle_alpha   90.00
_cell.angle_beta   90.00
_cell.angle_gamma   90.00
#
_symmetry.space_group_name_H-M   'P 1'
#
loop_
_entity.id
_entity.type
_entity.pdbx_description
1 polymer ?
#
loop_
_entity_poly.entity_id
_entity_poly.type
_entity_poly.pdbx_seq_one_letter_code
_entity_poly.pdbx_strand_id
1 'polypeptide(L)'
;MAQFFPEKKIFPQSVRDEFKYEVAEELGLTPKIHHDYWGALSAKDCGRVGGRIGGSMVKAMIRRAEEVLVQEEQARTRSGK
;
A
#
# COMPACT_ATOMS: atom_id res chain seq x y z
N MET A 1 5.33 -5.56 25.21
CA MET A 1 4.54 -5.03 24.08
C MET A 1 5.11 -5.68 22.83
N ALA A 2 4.29 -6.42 22.06
CA ALA A 2 4.78 -7.35 21.04
C ALA A 2 5.68 -6.67 20.01
N GLN A 3 6.92 -7.15 19.88
CA GLN A 3 7.77 -6.92 18.70
C GLN A 3 7.22 -7.78 17.55
N PHE A 4 6.05 -7.40 17.03
CA PHE A 4 5.43 -8.05 15.88
C PHE A 4 6.05 -7.45 14.61
N PHE A 5 6.99 -8.19 14.02
CA PHE A 5 7.71 -7.96 12.75
C PHE A 5 9.04 -7.17 12.80
N PRO A 6 10.18 -7.82 12.48
CA PRO A 6 11.47 -7.14 12.31
C PRO A 6 11.47 -6.25 11.05
N GLU A 7 11.35 -4.94 11.30
CA GLU A 7 11.78 -3.71 10.62
C GLU A 7 12.06 -3.60 9.09
N LYS A 8 11.72 -4.56 8.22
CA LYS A 8 11.78 -4.29 6.76
C LYS A 8 10.40 -3.85 6.24
N LYS A 9 10.23 -2.54 6.09
CA LYS A 9 9.07 -1.94 5.39
C LYS A 9 8.97 -2.54 3.99
N ILE A 10 7.77 -2.99 3.61
CA ILE A 10 7.51 -3.66 2.32
C ILE A 10 7.80 -2.71 1.14
N PHE A 11 7.38 -1.44 1.28
CA PHE A 11 7.58 -0.41 0.28
C PHE A 11 8.63 0.62 0.74
N PRO A 12 9.48 1.12 -0.19
CA PRO A 12 10.36 2.25 0.07
C PRO A 12 9.59 3.47 0.58
N GLN A 13 10.27 4.34 1.33
CA GLN A 13 9.63 5.56 1.84
C GLN A 13 9.11 6.46 0.73
N SER A 14 9.90 6.68 -0.33
CA SER A 14 9.53 7.50 -1.48
C SER A 14 8.21 7.06 -2.11
N VAL A 15 8.05 5.76 -2.37
CA VAL A 15 6.83 5.19 -2.96
C VAL A 15 5.61 5.42 -2.05
N ARG A 16 5.78 5.26 -0.74
CA ARG A 16 4.69 5.49 0.22
C ARG A 16 4.29 6.96 0.31
N ASP A 17 5.26 7.85 0.22
CA ASP A 17 5.01 9.30 0.25
C ASP A 17 4.33 9.75 -1.04
N GLU A 18 4.79 9.31 -2.21
CA GLU A 18 4.13 9.55 -3.50
C GLU A 18 2.66 9.11 -3.48
N PHE A 19 2.39 7.88 -3.03
CA PHE A 19 1.03 7.36 -2.90
C PHE A 19 0.15 8.20 -1.97
N LYS A 20 0.71 8.78 -0.90
CA LYS A 20 -0.06 9.65 -0.01
C LYS A 20 -0.56 10.88 -0.76
N TYR A 21 0.31 11.54 -1.51
CA TYR A 21 -0.04 12.77 -2.23
C TYR A 21 -0.96 12.49 -3.42
N GLU A 22 -0.73 11.41 -4.17
CA GLU A 22 -1.61 10.98 -5.26
C GLU A 22 -3.03 10.72 -4.75
N VAL A 23 -3.18 9.95 -3.68
CA VAL A 23 -4.49 9.67 -3.08
C VAL A 23 -5.14 10.92 -2.50
N ALA A 24 -4.37 11.85 -1.93
CA ALA A 24 -4.90 13.13 -1.46
C ALA A 24 -5.39 14.02 -2.60
N GLU A 25 -4.72 14.01 -3.74
CA GLU A 25 -5.12 14.72 -4.95
C GLU A 25 -6.42 14.15 -5.51
N GLU A 26 -6.52 12.83 -5.66
CA GLU A 26 -7.76 12.17 -6.10
C GLU A 26 -8.97 12.46 -5.20
N LEU A 27 -8.72 12.68 -3.91
CA LEU A 27 -9.75 12.98 -2.92
C LEU A 27 -10.03 14.48 -2.77
N GLY A 28 -9.32 15.35 -3.51
CA GLY A 28 -9.45 16.81 -3.42
C GLY A 28 -9.00 17.38 -2.07
N LEU A 29 -8.10 16.69 -1.37
CA LEU A 29 -7.60 17.06 -0.05
C LEU A 29 -6.30 17.87 -0.10
N THR A 30 -5.62 17.90 -1.25
CA THR A 30 -4.39 18.67 -1.47
C THR A 30 -4.46 20.12 -0.98
N PRO A 31 -5.54 20.90 -1.19
CA PRO A 31 -5.61 22.29 -0.73
C PRO A 31 -5.56 22.45 0.79
N LYS A 32 -5.84 21.38 1.55
CA LYS A 32 -5.82 21.37 3.02
C LYS A 32 -4.49 20.88 3.60
N ILE A 33 -3.58 20.40 2.74
CA ILE A 33 -2.25 19.94 3.13
C ILE A 33 -1.28 21.08 2.83
N HIS A 34 -0.86 21.79 3.87
CA HIS A 34 0.09 22.91 3.74
C HIS A 34 1.43 22.50 4.34
N HIS A 35 2.53 22.72 3.61
CA HIS A 35 3.89 22.42 4.09
C HIS A 35 4.03 20.99 4.66
N ASP A 36 3.44 20.00 3.98
CA ASP A 36 3.41 18.60 4.42
C ASP A 36 2.72 18.35 5.77
N TYR A 37 1.93 19.30 6.25
CA TYR A 37 1.16 19.16 7.48
C TYR A 37 -0.23 18.55 7.21
N TRP A 38 -0.40 17.31 7.64
CA TRP A 38 -1.66 16.57 7.52
C TRP A 38 -2.62 16.79 8.69
N GLY A 39 -2.18 17.47 9.76
CA GLY A 39 -2.98 17.66 10.97
C GLY A 39 -4.17 18.60 10.82
N ALA A 40 -4.24 19.37 9.72
CA ALA A 40 -5.39 20.19 9.37
C ALA A 40 -6.56 19.37 8.81
N LEU A 41 -6.32 18.12 8.39
CA LEU A 41 -7.35 17.22 7.90
C LEU A 41 -8.15 16.62 9.06
N SER A 42 -9.45 16.39 8.82
CA SER A 42 -10.27 15.66 9.78
C SER A 42 -9.80 14.21 9.90
N ALA A 43 -9.98 13.58 11.06
CA ALA A 43 -9.66 12.16 11.24
C ALA A 43 -10.36 11.26 10.21
N LYS A 44 -11.56 11.66 9.75
CA LYS A 44 -12.31 10.99 8.69
C LYS A 44 -11.60 11.08 7.34
N ASP A 45 -11.06 12.24 6.99
CA ASP A 45 -10.34 12.44 5.72
C ASP A 45 -8.99 11.70 5.74
N CYS A 46 -8.25 11.76 6.85
CA CYS A 46 -7.05 10.96 7.06
C CYS A 46 -7.36 9.45 6.95
N GLY A 47 -8.47 9.00 7.53
CA GLY A 47 -8.93 7.61 7.44
C GLY A 47 -9.27 7.18 6.02
N ARG A 48 -9.87 8.06 5.21
CA ARG A 48 -10.14 7.80 3.78
C ARG A 48 -8.86 7.65 2.97
N VAL A 49 -7.89 8.54 3.18
CA VAL A 49 -6.57 8.46 2.53
C VAL A 49 -5.86 7.18 2.93
N GLY A 50 -5.72 6.92 4.23
CA GLY A 50 -5.06 5.72 4.74
C GLY A 50 -5.73 4.42 4.28
N GLY A 51 -7.07 4.41 4.23
CA GLY A 51 -7.86 3.27 3.76
C GLY A 51 -7.64 2.97 2.27
N ARG A 52 -7.57 4.01 1.41
CA ARG A 52 -7.24 3.83 -0.02
C ARG A 52 -5.82 3.29 -0.19
N ILE A 53 -4.84 3.88 0.49
CA ILE A 53 -3.43 3.45 0.42
C ILE A 53 -3.29 1.99 0.86
N GLY A 54 -3.76 1.68 2.08
CA GLY A 54 -3.66 0.34 2.64
C GLY A 54 -4.42 -0.70 1.82
N GLY A 55 -5.65 -0.38 1.38
CA GLY A 55 -6.46 -1.26 0.56
C GLY A 55 -5.81 -1.59 -0.79
N SER A 56 -5.26 -0.58 -1.48
CA SER A 56 -4.56 -0.78 -2.76
C SER A 56 -3.28 -1.61 -2.59
N MET A 57 -2.49 -1.32 -1.55
CA MET A 57 -1.27 -2.09 -1.25
C MET A 57 -1.59 -3.56 -0.95
N VAL A 58 -2.59 -3.85 -0.11
CA VAL A 58 -2.97 -5.22 0.23
C VAL A 58 -3.47 -5.98 -1.01
N LYS A 59 -4.30 -5.34 -1.85
CA LYS A 59 -4.75 -5.97 -3.10
C LYS A 59 -3.58 -6.32 -4.04
N ALA A 60 -2.61 -5.41 -4.19
CA ALA A 60 -1.43 -5.65 -4.99
C ALA A 60 -0.59 -6.82 -4.44
N MET A 61 -0.44 -6.90 -3.12
CA MET A 61 0.26 -8.01 -2.46
C MET A 61 -0.44 -9.35 -2.70
N ILE A 62 -1.77 -9.41 -2.53
CA ILE A 62 -2.57 -10.63 -2.75
C ILE A 62 -2.43 -11.09 -4.20
N ARG A 63 -2.64 -10.19 -5.16
CA ARG A 63 -2.49 -10.50 -6.58
C ARG A 63 -1.11 -11.08 -6.89
N ARG A 64 -0.05 -10.46 -6.34
CA ARG A 64 1.32 -10.96 -6.56
C ARG A 64 1.53 -12.35 -5.95
N ALA A 65 0.96 -12.60 -4.77
CA ALA A 65 1.02 -13.92 -4.14
C ALA A 65 0.29 -14.97 -4.98
N GLU A 66 -0.92 -14.66 -5.48
CA GLU A 66 -1.68 -15.53 -6.39
C GLU A 66 -0.88 -15.86 -7.66
N GLU A 67 -0.28 -14.84 -8.29
CA GLU A 67 0.58 -15.03 -9.47
C GLU A 67 1.75 -15.97 -9.19
N VAL A 68 2.42 -15.83 -8.05
CA VAL A 68 3.54 -16.71 -7.65
C VAL A 68 3.07 -18.16 -7.50
N LEU A 69 1.92 -18.38 -6.82
CA LEU A 69 1.37 -19.72 -6.64
C LEU A 69 1.04 -20.39 -7.99
N VAL A 70 0.45 -19.64 -8.93
CA VAL A 70 0.17 -20.14 -10.29
C VAL A 70 1.46 -20.49 -11.03
N GLN A 71 2.51 -19.66 -10.91
CA GLN A 71 3.80 -19.94 -11.55
C GLN A 71 4.48 -21.20 -10.96
N GLU A 72 4.40 -21.40 -9.65
CA GLU A 72 4.95 -22.58 -8.98
C GLU A 72 4.22 -23.87 -9.41
N GLU A 73 2.90 -23.82 -9.56
CA GLU A 73 2.10 -24.94 -10.07
C GLU A 73 2.45 -25.28 -11.53
N GLN A 74 2.61 -24.25 -12.38
CA GLN A 74 3.06 -24.42 -13.76
C GLN A 74 4.49 -24.98 -13.87
N ALA A 75 5.40 -24.56 -13.00
CA ALA A 75 6.75 -25.11 -12.94
C ALA A 75 6.75 -26.59 -12.51
N ARG A 76 5.93 -26.94 -11.51
CA ARG A 76 5.79 -28.32 -11.01
C ARG A 76 5.22 -29.26 -12.07
N THR A 77 4.21 -28.83 -12.82
CA THR A 77 3.60 -29.61 -13.91
C THR A 77 4.51 -29.77 -15.13
N ARG A 78 5.44 -28.83 -15.38
CA ARG A 78 6.44 -28.92 -16.45
C ARG A 78 7.64 -29.83 -16.11
N SER A 79 8.02 -29.95 -14.83
CA SER A 79 9.14 -30.79 -14.40
C SER A 79 8.78 -32.27 -14.24
N GLY A 80 7.49 -32.62 -14.26
CA GLY A 80 6.99 -33.99 -14.15
C GLY A 80 6.62 -34.65 -15.48
N LYS A 81 6.97 -34.02 -16.62
CA LYS A 81 6.86 -34.59 -17.98
C LYS A 81 8.23 -34.90 -18.55
#